data_AF-A0A5M6IC82-F1
#
_entry.id   AF-A0A5M6IC82-F1
#
_cell.length_a   1.000
_cell.length_b   1.000
_cell.length_c   1.000
_cell.angle_alpha   90.00
_cell.angle_beta   90.00
_cell.angle_gamma   90.00
#
_symmetry.space_group_name_H-M   'P 1'
#
loop_
_entity.id
_entity.type
_entity.pdbx_description
1 polymer ?
#
loop_
_entity_poly.entity_id
_entity_poly.type
_entity_poly.pdbx_seq_one_letter_code
_entity_poly.pdbx_strand_id
1 'polypeptide(L)'
;MSVTQFADLASLREARRAQAAASRESGARESDSLPTGRLTTKQFNRHLAHVLEEQTRSAIAKYVGDVHPTEVLDLARRVAKLRARYVATALAAGGASAAPTKAEIEEMRFMRERIEELEYALATVREAIANEVVQVENVIAD
;
A
#
# COMPACT_ATOMS: atom_id res chain seq x y z
N MET A 1 -14.63 -7.86 19.75
CA MET A 1 -13.64 -8.44 18.80
C MET A 1 -12.32 -7.71 19.01
N SER A 2 -11.22 -8.45 19.00
CA SER A 2 -10.08 -8.22 19.88
C SER A 2 -9.12 -7.11 19.43
N VAL A 3 -8.75 -6.23 20.35
CA VAL A 3 -7.71 -5.20 20.21
C VAL A 3 -6.30 -5.83 20.10
N THR A 4 -6.15 -7.13 20.41
CA THR A 4 -4.88 -7.85 20.41
C THR A 4 -4.32 -8.20 19.03
N GLN A 5 -5.11 -8.19 17.95
CA GLN A 5 -4.63 -8.54 16.60
C GLN A 5 -3.75 -7.44 15.96
N PHE A 6 -3.89 -6.18 16.36
CA PHE A 6 -3.07 -5.08 15.81
C PHE A 6 -1.68 -5.00 16.47
N ALA A 7 -1.58 -5.37 17.76
CA ALA A 7 -0.30 -5.40 18.47
C ALA A 7 0.66 -6.45 17.87
N ASP A 8 0.11 -7.56 17.39
CA ASP A 8 0.86 -8.68 16.80
C ASP A 8 1.44 -8.35 15.40
N LEU A 9 0.77 -7.49 14.63
CA LEU A 9 1.30 -6.99 13.37
C LEU A 9 2.39 -5.91 13.58
N ALA A 10 2.32 -5.18 14.69
CA ALA A 10 3.33 -4.19 15.03
C ALA A 10 4.66 -4.84 15.46
N SER A 11 4.60 -5.91 16.26
CA SER A 11 5.77 -6.69 16.67
C SER A 11 6.47 -7.39 15.51
N LEU A 12 5.71 -7.95 14.55
CA LEU A 12 6.25 -8.54 13.32
C LEU A 12 6.96 -7.52 12.44
N ARG A 13 6.43 -6.28 12.36
CA ARG A 13 7.07 -5.16 11.64
C ARG A 13 8.35 -4.70 12.33
N GLU A 14 8.38 -4.66 13.67
CA GLU A 14 9.60 -4.33 14.43
C GLU A 14 10.69 -5.38 14.27
N ALA A 15 10.33 -6.67 14.28
CA ALA A 15 11.28 -7.77 14.07
C ALA A 15 11.91 -7.71 12.65
N ARG A 16 11.08 -7.49 11.60
CA ARG A 16 11.57 -7.28 10.24
C ARG A 16 12.45 -6.02 10.13
N ARG A 17 12.09 -4.94 10.83
CA ARG A 17 12.86 -3.69 10.85
C ARG A 17 14.23 -3.86 11.51
N ALA A 18 14.32 -4.66 12.57
CA ALA A 18 15.58 -4.96 13.25
C ALA A 18 16.50 -5.83 12.37
N GLN A 19 15.93 -6.83 11.68
CA GLN A 19 16.67 -7.70 10.76
C GLN A 19 17.19 -6.91 9.55
N ALA A 20 16.36 -6.02 8.98
CA ALA A 20 16.76 -5.12 7.90
C ALA A 20 17.72 -4.00 8.35
N ALA A 21 17.83 -3.71 9.66
CA ALA A 21 18.81 -2.78 10.21
C ALA A 21 20.18 -3.44 10.39
N ALA A 22 20.24 -4.72 10.78
CA ALA A 22 21.48 -5.47 10.90
C ALA A 22 22.19 -5.63 9.53
N SER A 23 21.45 -5.71 8.44
CA SER A 23 22.02 -5.72 7.07
C SER A 23 22.59 -4.37 6.61
N ARG A 24 22.39 -3.26 7.35
CA ARG A 24 22.73 -1.87 6.92
C ARG A 24 24.12 -1.37 7.28
N GLU A 25 24.85 -2.00 8.20
CA GLU A 25 26.20 -1.50 8.55
C GLU A 25 27.23 -1.69 7.42
N SER A 26 26.88 -2.46 6.37
CA SER A 26 27.76 -2.72 5.23
C SER A 26 27.52 -1.83 3.99
N GLY A 27 26.48 -0.98 3.96
CA GLY A 27 26.06 -0.22 2.77
C GLY A 27 26.16 1.30 2.97
N ALA A 28 27.37 1.83 3.01
CA ALA A 28 27.63 3.25 3.20
C ALA A 28 27.24 4.09 1.96
N ARG A 29 26.30 5.02 2.17
CA ARG A 29 26.06 6.32 1.49
C ARG A 29 26.90 6.60 0.24
N GLU A 30 26.36 6.30 -0.94
CA GLU A 30 26.70 7.07 -2.14
C GLU A 30 25.98 8.42 -2.08
N SER A 31 26.77 9.50 -2.05
CA SER A 31 26.28 10.87 -2.01
C SER A 31 25.78 11.29 -3.39
N ASP A 32 24.47 11.43 -3.53
CA ASP A 32 23.79 11.93 -4.71
C ASP A 32 23.99 13.46 -4.83
N SER A 33 25.15 13.87 -5.35
CA SER A 33 25.53 15.28 -5.47
C SER A 33 24.90 15.92 -6.71
N LEU A 34 24.27 17.09 -6.53
CA LEU A 34 23.77 17.90 -7.65
C LEU A 34 24.88 18.19 -8.68
N PRO A 35 24.58 18.16 -9.98
CA PRO A 35 25.54 18.53 -11.02
C PRO A 35 26.17 19.89 -10.75
N THR A 36 27.50 19.99 -10.82
CA THR A 36 28.25 21.22 -10.59
C THR A 36 28.08 22.18 -11.77
N GLY A 37 27.01 22.99 -11.75
CA GLY A 37 26.70 24.00 -12.75
C GLY A 37 25.30 24.62 -12.61
N ARG A 38 24.99 25.69 -13.37
CA ARG A 38 23.62 26.24 -13.44
C ARG A 38 22.75 25.29 -14.26
N LEU A 39 21.83 24.59 -13.60
CA LEU A 39 20.84 23.72 -14.24
C LEU A 39 19.68 24.55 -14.81
N THR A 40 19.21 24.18 -15.99
CA THR A 40 17.90 24.66 -16.48
C THR A 40 16.78 24.01 -15.67
N THR A 41 15.61 24.66 -15.57
CA THR A 41 14.44 24.10 -14.88
C THR A 41 14.07 22.70 -15.39
N LYS A 42 14.19 22.47 -16.71
CA LYS A 42 13.93 21.17 -17.33
C LYS A 42 14.92 20.09 -16.88
N GLN A 43 16.21 20.42 -16.77
CA GLN A 43 17.24 19.50 -16.28
C GLN A 43 17.06 19.20 -14.80
N PHE A 44 16.72 20.22 -13.99
CA PHE A 44 16.42 20.03 -12.57
C PHE A 44 15.21 19.10 -12.36
N ASN A 45 14.10 19.31 -13.07
CA ASN A 45 12.92 18.45 -12.96
C ASN A 45 13.21 17.01 -13.39
N ARG A 46 14.01 16.80 -14.44
CA ARG A 46 14.43 15.45 -14.86
C ARG A 46 15.28 14.77 -13.79
N HIS A 47 16.22 15.50 -13.21
CA HIS A 47 17.06 14.98 -12.12
C HIS A 47 16.22 14.67 -10.88
N LEU A 48 15.33 15.58 -10.47
CA LEU A 48 14.44 15.39 -9.33
C LEU A 48 13.54 14.15 -9.51
N ALA A 49 13.02 13.92 -10.71
CA ALA A 49 12.25 12.70 -11.00
C ALA A 49 13.08 11.42 -10.80
N HIS A 50 14.34 11.42 -11.26
CA HIS A 50 15.27 10.30 -11.07
C HIS A 50 15.58 10.07 -9.58
N VAL A 51 15.92 11.12 -8.84
CA VAL A 51 16.20 11.03 -7.40
C VAL A 51 14.98 10.51 -6.65
N LEU A 52 13.78 10.99 -6.98
CA LEU A 52 12.54 10.48 -6.38
C LEU A 52 12.32 9.00 -6.67
N GLU A 53 12.59 8.54 -7.90
CA GLU A 53 12.45 7.12 -8.25
C GLU A 53 13.39 6.23 -7.43
N GLU A 54 14.67 6.60 -7.34
CA GLU A 54 15.68 5.87 -6.56
C GLU A 54 15.35 5.88 -5.06
N GLN A 55 14.99 7.04 -4.51
CA GLN A 55 14.59 7.16 -3.11
C GLN A 55 13.32 6.35 -2.82
N THR A 56 12.36 6.32 -3.76
CA THR A 56 11.13 5.53 -3.62
C THR A 56 11.44 4.04 -3.63
N ARG A 57 12.28 3.57 -4.56
CA ARG A 57 12.72 2.16 -4.62
C ARG A 57 13.42 1.74 -3.34
N SER A 58 14.35 2.57 -2.85
CA SER A 58 15.07 2.34 -1.59
C SER A 58 14.13 2.32 -0.38
N ALA A 59 13.18 3.26 -0.31
CA ALA A 59 12.17 3.32 0.74
C ALA A 59 11.27 2.08 0.71
N ILE A 60 10.81 1.64 -0.46
CA ILE A 60 9.98 0.45 -0.60
C ILE A 60 10.72 -0.79 -0.14
N ALA A 61 11.96 -1.02 -0.60
CA ALA A 61 12.79 -2.12 -0.11
C ALA A 61 12.97 -2.06 1.42
N LYS A 62 13.10 -0.87 2.00
CA LYS A 62 13.29 -0.64 3.43
C LYS A 62 12.03 -0.89 4.28
N TYR A 63 10.85 -0.52 3.80
CA TYR A 63 9.62 -0.51 4.59
C TYR A 63 8.67 -1.65 4.26
N VAL A 64 8.66 -2.12 3.01
CA VAL A 64 7.78 -3.18 2.53
C VAL A 64 8.48 -4.53 2.63
N GLY A 65 9.75 -4.61 2.22
CA GLY A 65 10.48 -5.87 2.13
C GLY A 65 9.87 -6.82 1.09
N ASP A 66 10.10 -8.12 1.26
CA ASP A 66 9.49 -9.15 0.40
C ASP A 66 8.00 -9.31 0.74
N VAL A 67 7.17 -9.30 -0.31
CA VAL A 67 5.72 -9.46 -0.17
C VAL A 67 5.34 -10.91 -0.44
N HIS A 68 4.70 -11.54 0.53
CA HIS A 68 4.18 -12.89 0.32
C HIS A 68 2.91 -12.84 -0.57
N PRO A 69 2.75 -13.71 -1.58
CA PRO A 69 1.59 -13.70 -2.48
C PRO A 69 0.23 -13.70 -1.77
N THR A 70 0.16 -14.39 -0.63
CA THR A 70 -1.06 -14.47 0.18
C THR A 70 -1.49 -13.11 0.75
N GLU A 71 -0.56 -12.20 1.03
CA GLU A 71 -0.89 -10.86 1.54
C GLU A 71 -1.66 -10.05 0.49
N VAL A 72 -1.21 -10.11 -0.77
CA VAL A 72 -1.89 -9.46 -1.90
C VAL A 72 -3.26 -10.09 -2.15
N LEU A 73 -3.34 -11.44 -2.11
CA LEU A 73 -4.60 -12.15 -2.24
C LEU A 73 -5.57 -11.82 -1.09
N ASP A 74 -5.09 -11.69 0.13
CA ASP A 74 -5.90 -11.34 1.29
C ASP A 74 -6.42 -9.90 1.21
N LEU A 75 -5.61 -8.96 0.69
CA LEU A 75 -6.08 -7.62 0.38
C LEU A 75 -7.22 -7.64 -0.65
N ALA A 76 -7.04 -8.36 -1.76
CA ALA A 76 -8.07 -8.51 -2.78
C ALA A 76 -9.36 -9.15 -2.22
N ARG A 77 -9.23 -10.20 -1.40
CA ARG A 77 -10.37 -10.84 -0.71
C ARG A 77 -11.08 -9.88 0.23
N ARG A 78 -10.35 -9.02 0.94
CA ARG A 78 -10.94 -8.01 1.84
C ARG A 78 -11.76 -6.98 1.07
N VAL A 79 -11.24 -6.47 -0.06
CA VAL A 79 -11.97 -5.57 -0.96
C VAL A 79 -13.26 -6.25 -1.46
N ALA A 80 -13.16 -7.48 -1.97
CA ALA A 80 -14.31 -8.23 -2.47
C ALA A 80 -15.39 -8.44 -1.39
N LYS A 81 -14.99 -8.80 -0.17
CA LYS A 81 -15.91 -8.98 0.96
C LYS A 81 -16.60 -7.67 1.35
N LEU A 82 -15.89 -6.54 1.35
CA LEU A 82 -16.49 -5.24 1.65
C LEU A 82 -17.48 -4.81 0.58
N ARG A 83 -17.14 -4.97 -0.70
CA ARG A 83 -18.06 -4.73 -1.82
C ARG A 83 -19.33 -5.56 -1.70
N ALA A 84 -19.19 -6.86 -1.43
CA ALA A 84 -20.34 -7.75 -1.25
C ALA A 84 -21.25 -7.29 -0.11
N ARG A 85 -20.67 -6.89 1.03
CA ARG A 85 -21.43 -6.35 2.16
C ARG A 85 -22.14 -5.04 1.81
N TYR A 86 -21.44 -4.11 1.16
CA TYR A 86 -22.04 -2.84 0.73
C TYR A 86 -23.24 -3.07 -0.20
N VAL A 87 -23.10 -3.95 -1.20
CA VAL A 87 -24.19 -4.29 -2.12
C VAL A 87 -25.35 -4.95 -1.37
N ALA A 88 -25.07 -5.89 -0.46
CA ALA A 88 -26.11 -6.52 0.35
C ALA A 88 -26.88 -5.49 1.20
N THR A 89 -26.18 -4.57 1.87
CA THR A 89 -26.79 -3.50 2.66
C THR A 89 -27.60 -2.54 1.78
N ALA A 90 -27.09 -2.17 0.60
CA ALA A 90 -27.79 -1.29 -0.33
C ALA A 90 -29.10 -1.91 -0.85
N LEU A 91 -29.06 -3.21 -1.20
CA LEU A 91 -30.25 -3.94 -1.63
C LEU A 91 -31.27 -4.10 -0.50
N ALA A 92 -30.81 -4.38 0.72
CA ALA A 92 -31.69 -4.44 1.89
C ALA A 92 -32.37 -3.08 2.15
N ALA A 93 -31.63 -1.98 2.03
CA ALA A 93 -32.14 -0.62 2.15
C ALA A 93 -33.15 -0.26 1.05
N GLY A 94 -32.91 -0.68 -0.20
CA GLY A 94 -33.83 -0.44 -1.32
C GLY A 94 -35.08 -1.32 -1.32
N GLY A 95 -35.02 -2.50 -0.71
CA GLY A 95 -36.16 -3.40 -0.56
C GLY A 95 -37.05 -3.11 0.65
N ALA A 96 -36.61 -2.24 1.56
CA ALA A 96 -37.38 -1.85 2.73
C ALA A 96 -38.53 -0.90 2.36
N SER A 97 -39.68 -1.04 3.05
CA SER A 97 -40.84 -0.16 2.85
C SER A 97 -40.62 1.26 3.38
N ALA A 98 -39.68 1.43 4.31
CA ALA A 98 -39.32 2.72 4.88
C ALA A 98 -37.99 3.20 4.30
N ALA A 99 -37.84 4.52 4.18
CA ALA A 99 -36.57 5.10 3.76
C ALA A 99 -35.44 4.76 4.75
N PRO A 100 -34.20 4.60 4.27
CA PRO A 100 -33.06 4.31 5.14
C PRO A 100 -32.85 5.42 6.17
N THR A 101 -32.55 5.02 7.39
CA THR A 101 -32.21 5.93 8.48
C THR A 101 -30.87 6.60 8.21
N LYS A 102 -30.63 7.73 8.89
CA LYS A 102 -29.34 8.43 8.83
C LYS A 102 -28.16 7.52 9.23
N ALA A 103 -28.37 6.63 10.19
CA ALA A 103 -27.33 5.70 10.65
C ALA A 103 -26.96 4.69 9.57
N GLU A 104 -27.95 4.13 8.86
CA GLU A 104 -27.72 3.19 7.76
C GLU A 104 -27.00 3.87 6.58
N ILE A 105 -27.39 5.10 6.24
CA ILE A 105 -26.71 5.89 5.21
C ILE A 105 -25.25 6.16 5.58
N GLU A 106 -24.97 6.47 6.84
CA GLU A 106 -23.61 6.72 7.32
C GLU A 106 -22.77 5.44 7.32
N GLU A 107 -23.35 4.30 7.72
CA GLU A 107 -22.66 3.00 7.61
C GLU A 107 -22.31 2.66 6.17
N MET A 108 -23.25 2.87 5.23
CA MET A 108 -23.00 2.68 3.81
C MET A 108 -21.90 3.61 3.27
N ARG A 109 -21.90 4.88 3.70
CA ARG A 109 -20.84 5.84 3.35
C ARG A 109 -19.48 5.37 3.86
N PHE A 110 -19.38 4.99 5.11
CA PHE A 110 -18.15 4.49 5.72
C PHE A 110 -17.63 3.23 5.01
N MET A 111 -18.53 2.32 4.62
CA MET A 111 -18.15 1.16 3.80
C MET A 111 -17.60 1.59 2.44
N ARG A 112 -18.24 2.55 1.75
CA ARG A 112 -17.77 3.05 0.45
C ARG A 112 -16.38 3.65 0.54
N GLU A 113 -16.12 4.53 1.51
CA GLU A 113 -14.80 5.17 1.70
C GLU A 113 -13.71 4.12 1.96
N ARG A 114 -14.00 3.11 2.76
CA ARG A 114 -13.06 2.00 3.00
C ARG A 114 -12.81 1.14 1.78
N ILE A 115 -13.83 0.95 0.94
CA ILE A 115 -13.69 0.23 -0.32
C ILE A 115 -12.76 1.02 -1.25
N GLU A 116 -13.01 2.32 -1.42
CA GLU A 116 -12.22 3.21 -2.28
C GLU A 116 -10.74 3.22 -1.85
N GLU A 117 -10.46 3.38 -0.56
CA GLU A 117 -9.08 3.38 -0.05
C GLU A 117 -8.38 2.04 -0.28
N LEU A 118 -9.05 0.91 -0.03
CA LEU A 118 -8.44 -0.40 -0.23
C LEU A 118 -8.28 -0.78 -1.71
N GLU A 119 -9.15 -0.27 -2.58
CA GLU A 119 -9.00 -0.39 -4.03
C GLU A 119 -7.80 0.39 -4.53
N TYR A 120 -7.64 1.63 -4.05
CA TYR A 120 -6.48 2.46 -4.34
C TYR A 120 -5.19 1.78 -3.85
N ALA A 121 -5.20 1.25 -2.64
CA ALA A 121 -4.06 0.50 -2.09
C ALA A 121 -3.74 -0.76 -2.92
N LEU A 122 -4.75 -1.54 -3.31
CA LEU A 122 -4.55 -2.72 -4.15
C LEU A 122 -4.02 -2.35 -5.54
N ALA A 123 -4.51 -1.28 -6.14
CA ALA A 123 -4.01 -0.78 -7.43
C ALA A 123 -2.54 -0.36 -7.31
N THR A 124 -2.19 0.39 -6.27
CA THR A 124 -0.82 0.81 -5.97
C THR A 124 0.12 -0.38 -5.81
N VAL A 125 -0.31 -1.42 -5.06
CA VAL A 125 0.49 -2.65 -4.89
C VAL A 125 0.69 -3.38 -6.23
N ARG A 126 -0.36 -3.51 -7.04
CA ARG A 126 -0.27 -4.15 -8.35
C ARG A 126 0.67 -3.42 -9.30
N GLU A 127 0.61 -2.09 -9.30
CA GLU A 127 1.53 -1.26 -10.09
C GLU A 127 2.97 -1.39 -9.61
N ALA A 128 3.20 -1.40 -8.29
CA ALA A 128 4.53 -1.58 -7.73
C ALA A 128 5.13 -2.95 -8.06
N ILE A 129 4.31 -4.01 -8.10
CA ILE A 129 4.73 -5.34 -8.55
C ILE A 129 5.02 -5.35 -10.06
N ALA A 130 4.14 -4.76 -10.87
CA ALA A 130 4.30 -4.72 -12.33
C ALA A 130 5.54 -3.94 -12.78
N ASN A 131 5.94 -2.93 -12.00
CA ASN A 131 7.16 -2.15 -12.23
C ASN A 131 8.40 -2.72 -11.52
N GLU A 132 8.31 -3.94 -10.97
CA GLU A 132 9.39 -4.64 -10.24
C GLU A 132 9.97 -3.87 -9.04
N VAL A 133 9.23 -2.86 -8.56
CA VAL A 133 9.62 -2.06 -7.39
C VAL A 133 9.42 -2.86 -6.10
N VAL A 134 8.46 -3.79 -6.12
CA VAL A 134 8.19 -4.75 -5.05
C VAL A 134 8.40 -6.16 -5.58
N GLN A 135 9.21 -6.94 -4.89
CA GLN A 135 9.40 -8.36 -5.17
C GLN A 135 8.36 -9.19 -4.44
N VAL A 136 7.77 -10.16 -5.13
CA VAL A 136 6.79 -11.09 -4.57
C VAL A 136 7.46 -12.45 -4.41
N GLU A 137 7.42 -13.00 -3.20
CA GLU A 137 8.07 -14.28 -2.93
C GLU A 137 7.55 -15.39 -3.86
N ASN A 138 8.47 -16.17 -4.43
CA ASN A 138 8.18 -17.30 -5.31
C ASN A 138 7.38 -16.95 -6.59
N VAL A 139 7.42 -15.69 -7.03
CA VAL A 139 6.88 -15.26 -8.33
C VAL A 139 8.06 -14.82 -9.20
N ILE A 140 8.21 -15.46 -10.37
CA ILE A 140 9.28 -15.13 -11.33
C ILE A 140 8.74 -14.01 -12.24
N ALA A 141 9.53 -12.94 -12.42
CA ALA A 141 9.24 -11.90 -13.41
C ALA A 141 9.43 -12.48 -14.82
N ASP A 142 8.51 -12.15 -15.73
CA ASP A 142 8.56 -12.57 -17.15
C ASP A 142 9.67 -11.87 -17.92
#